data_AF-A0A4R7ZGU9-F1
#
_entry.id   AF-A0A4R7ZGU9-F1
#
_cell.length_a   1.000
_cell.length_b   1.000
_cell.length_c   1.000
_cell.angle_alpha   90.00
_cell.angle_beta   90.00
_cell.angle_gamma   90.00
#
_symmetry.space_group_name_H-M   'P 1'
#
loop_
_entity.id
_entity.type
_entity.pdbx_description
1 polymer ?
#
loop_
_entity_poly.entity_id
_entity_poly.type
_entity_poly.pdbx_seq_one_letter_code
_entity_poly.pdbx_strand_id
1 'polypeptide(L)'
;MNWGGVRNGRLLAGLYLAAFAAIATGLVWILILQLTGSDATIVAATILFVAGGLTIGALAFGLRNHAPESKNRLTKNATGYQRNYNRLALGMELPGAWRIVTGRGAGAGAERAN
;
A
#
# COMPACT_ATOMS: atom_id res chain seq x y z
N MET A 1 4.83 -9.34 1.42
CA MET A 1 4.61 -9.78 0.03
C MET A 1 5.94 -9.64 -0.69
N ASN A 2 6.29 -10.55 -1.60
CA ASN A 2 7.57 -10.41 -2.29
C ASN A 2 7.43 -9.44 -3.47
N TRP A 3 7.58 -8.16 -3.20
CA TRP A 3 7.58 -7.09 -4.21
C TRP A 3 8.65 -7.31 -5.29
N GLY A 4 9.77 -7.97 -4.97
CA GLY A 4 10.84 -8.27 -5.94
C GLY A 4 10.47 -9.31 -7.00
N GLY A 5 9.45 -10.13 -6.74
CA GLY A 5 8.96 -11.14 -7.69
C GLY A 5 7.93 -10.64 -8.70
N VAL A 6 7.50 -9.38 -8.58
CA VAL A 6 6.46 -8.79 -9.44
C VAL A 6 7.12 -7.95 -10.55
N ARG A 7 6.67 -8.11 -11.80
CA ARG A 7 7.10 -7.23 -12.90
C ARG A 7 6.81 -5.78 -12.52
N ASN A 8 7.82 -4.92 -12.59
CA ASN A 8 7.76 -3.52 -12.14
C ASN A 8 7.50 -3.34 -10.62
N GLY A 9 7.86 -4.32 -9.79
CA GLY A 9 7.62 -4.30 -8.36
C GLY A 9 8.16 -3.08 -7.61
N ARG A 10 9.28 -2.50 -8.08
CA ARG A 10 9.82 -1.24 -7.54
C ARG A 10 8.91 -0.04 -7.81
N LEU A 11 8.32 0.05 -9.00
CA LEU A 11 7.39 1.11 -9.37
C LEU A 11 6.07 0.96 -8.62
N LEU A 12 5.56 -0.27 -8.51
CA LEU A 12 4.36 -0.57 -7.72
C LEU A 12 4.55 -0.28 -6.22
N ALA A 13 5.73 -0.59 -5.67
CA ALA A 13 6.09 -0.26 -4.30
C ALA A 13 6.17 1.25 -4.08
N GLY A 14 6.77 2.00 -5.00
CA GLY A 14 6.78 3.47 -4.94
C GLY A 14 5.38 4.07 -5.00
N LEU A 15 4.54 3.56 -5.91
CA LEU A 15 3.15 3.99 -6.07
C LEU A 15 2.32 3.68 -4.82
N TYR A 16 2.55 2.53 -4.18
CA TYR A 16 1.95 2.20 -2.89
C TYR A 16 2.35 3.18 -1.78
N LEU A 17 3.64 3.50 -1.65
CA LEU A 17 4.12 4.45 -0.64
C LEU A 17 3.49 5.84 -0.84
N ALA A 18 3.43 6.33 -2.08
CA ALA A 18 2.81 7.60 -2.40
C ALA A 18 1.31 7.60 -2.09
N ALA A 19 0.59 6.53 -2.47
CA ALA A 19 -0.83 6.39 -2.19
C ALA A 19 -1.12 6.34 -0.68
N PHE A 20 -0.31 5.58 0.08
CA PHE A 20 -0.48 5.49 1.53
C PHE A 20 -0.21 6.83 2.22
N ALA A 21 0.84 7.55 1.81
CA ALA A 21 1.13 8.90 2.30
C ALA A 21 0.01 9.89 1.98
N ALA A 22 -0.60 9.79 0.78
CA ALA A 22 -1.74 10.61 0.39
C ALA A 22 -2.97 10.34 1.26
N ILE A 23 -3.29 9.08 1.57
CA ILE A 23 -4.38 8.72 2.50
C ILE A 23 -4.12 9.31 3.88
N ALA A 24 -2.92 9.08 4.43
CA ALA A 24 -2.57 9.54 5.76
C ALA A 24 -2.63 11.08 5.86
N THR A 25 -2.08 11.77 4.87
CA THR A 25 -2.08 13.24 4.81
C THR A 25 -3.50 13.78 4.64
N GLY A 26 -4.29 13.21 3.73
CA GLY A 26 -5.69 13.60 3.52
C GLY A 26 -6.53 13.40 4.78
N LEU A 27 -6.37 12.27 5.47
CA LEU A 27 -7.08 11.99 6.72
C LEU A 27 -6.70 12.98 7.82
N VAL A 28 -5.40 13.20 8.06
CA VAL A 28 -4.91 14.16 9.06
C VAL A 28 -5.43 15.57 8.75
N TRP A 29 -5.41 15.96 7.48
CA TRP A 29 -5.90 17.27 7.06
C TRP A 29 -7.40 17.44 7.29
N ILE A 30 -8.21 16.42 6.94
CA ILE A 30 -9.65 16.41 7.21
C ILE A 30 -9.92 16.57 8.72
N LEU A 31 -9.17 15.87 9.57
CA LEU A 31 -9.32 15.99 11.03
C LEU A 31 -8.97 17.40 11.54
N ILE A 32 -7.90 18.02 11.02
CA ILE A 32 -7.53 19.40 11.37
C ILE A 32 -8.63 20.38 10.95
N LEU A 33 -9.19 20.22 9.76
CA LEU A 33 -10.29 21.08 9.27
C LEU A 33 -11.55 20.91 10.12
N GLN A 34 -11.89 19.69 10.50
CA GLN A 34 -13.00 19.41 11.42
C GLN A 34 -12.79 20.03 12.80
N LEU A 35 -11.56 19.99 13.33
CA LEU A 35 -11.23 20.59 14.63
C LEU A 35 -11.23 22.13 14.60
N THR A 36 -10.89 22.73 13.46
CA THR A 36 -10.81 24.19 13.30
C THR A 36 -12.10 24.82 12.80
N GLY A 37 -13.07 24.02 12.32
CA GLY A 37 -14.31 24.50 11.72
C GLY A 37 -14.11 25.17 10.36
N SER A 38 -13.03 24.86 9.65
CA SER A 38 -12.66 25.49 8.37
C SER A 38 -13.05 24.61 7.19
N ASP A 39 -13.84 25.16 6.25
CA ASP A 39 -14.30 24.43 5.06
C ASP A 39 -13.37 24.60 3.84
N ALA A 40 -12.42 25.53 3.91
CA ALA A 40 -11.72 26.07 2.73
C ALA A 40 -10.93 25.04 1.90
N THR A 41 -10.61 23.86 2.45
CA THR A 41 -9.84 22.82 1.74
C THR A 41 -10.36 21.39 1.97
N ILE A 42 -11.57 21.23 2.53
CA ILE A 42 -12.11 19.89 2.86
C ILE A 42 -12.31 19.03 1.61
N VAL A 43 -12.73 19.66 0.50
CA VAL A 43 -12.91 18.99 -0.79
C VAL A 43 -11.59 18.47 -1.32
N ALA A 44 -10.53 19.28 -1.30
CA ALA A 44 -9.20 18.88 -1.78
C ALA A 44 -8.63 17.72 -0.96
N ALA A 45 -8.76 17.77 0.37
CA ALA A 45 -8.31 16.70 1.26
C ALA A 45 -9.12 15.41 1.05
N THR A 46 -10.43 15.53 0.80
CA THR A 46 -11.29 14.40 0.47
C THR A 46 -10.89 13.76 -0.86
N ILE A 47 -10.63 14.56 -1.90
CA ILE A 47 -10.16 14.05 -3.20
C ILE A 47 -8.83 13.30 -3.03
N LEU A 48 -7.89 13.85 -2.26
CA LEU A 48 -6.60 13.21 -2.01
C LEU A 48 -6.76 11.86 -1.29
N PHE A 49 -7.62 11.82 -0.27
CA PHE A 49 -7.94 10.59 0.47
C PHE A 49 -8.57 9.53 -0.44
N VAL A 50 -9.57 9.91 -1.24
CA VAL A 50 -10.26 9.00 -2.17
C VAL A 50 -9.31 8.51 -3.26
N ALA A 51 -8.49 9.39 -3.84
CA ALA A 51 -7.51 9.02 -4.87
C ALA A 51 -6.48 8.01 -4.31
N GLY A 52 -5.98 8.23 -3.10
CA GLY A 52 -5.10 7.28 -2.42
C GLY A 52 -5.78 5.92 -2.19
N GLY A 53 -7.04 5.92 -1.71
CA GLY A 53 -7.83 4.71 -1.49
C GLY A 53 -8.07 3.91 -2.76
N LEU A 54 -8.47 4.58 -3.85
CA LEU A 54 -8.64 3.97 -5.17
C LEU A 54 -7.34 3.36 -5.70
N THR A 55 -6.22 4.04 -5.47
CA THR A 55 -4.90 3.55 -5.86
C THR A 55 -4.53 2.27 -5.11
N ILE A 56 -4.77 2.20 -3.80
CA ILE A 56 -4.59 0.96 -3.02
C ILE A 56 -5.52 -0.15 -3.51
N GLY A 57 -6.78 0.17 -3.83
CA GLY A 57 -7.73 -0.78 -4.39
C GLY A 57 -7.26 -1.37 -5.72
N ALA A 58 -6.81 -0.51 -6.64
CA ALA A 58 -6.27 -0.92 -7.94
C ALA A 58 -5.01 -1.80 -7.78
N LEU A 59 -4.11 -1.43 -6.86
CA LEU A 59 -2.94 -2.25 -6.52
C LEU A 59 -3.36 -3.62 -5.98
N ALA A 60 -4.30 -3.67 -5.04
CA ALA A 60 -4.77 -4.92 -4.46
C ALA A 60 -5.39 -5.84 -5.53
N PHE A 61 -6.10 -5.27 -6.50
CA PHE A 61 -6.69 -6.00 -7.62
C PHE A 61 -5.62 -6.52 -8.59
N GLY A 62 -4.68 -5.68 -9.02
CA GLY A 62 -3.59 -6.08 -9.90
C GLY A 62 -2.69 -7.14 -9.27
N LEU A 63 -2.50 -7.07 -7.94
CA LEU A 63 -1.67 -7.98 -7.18
C LEU A 63 -2.40 -9.24 -6.69
N ARG A 64 -3.70 -9.42 -7.00
CA ARG A 64 -4.52 -10.51 -6.46
C ARG A 64 -3.94 -11.92 -6.66
N ASN A 65 -3.20 -12.11 -7.75
CA ASN A 65 -2.54 -13.38 -8.10
C ASN A 65 -1.22 -13.60 -7.36
N HIS A 66 -0.75 -12.62 -6.60
CA HIS A 66 0.50 -12.64 -5.82
C HIS A 66 0.22 -12.53 -4.32
N ALA A 67 -1.04 -12.73 -3.92
CA ALA A 67 -1.43 -12.76 -2.53
C ALA A 67 -0.80 -13.97 -1.83
N PRO A 68 -0.20 -13.80 -0.64
CA PRO A 68 0.27 -14.95 0.12
C PRO A 68 -0.89 -15.88 0.46
N GLU A 69 -0.58 -17.18 0.55
CA GLU A 69 -1.55 -18.19 0.95
C GLU A 69 -2.12 -17.88 2.34
N SER A 70 -3.40 -18.20 2.52
CA SER A 70 -4.06 -18.03 3.82
C SER A 70 -3.50 -19.02 4.83
N LYS A 71 -2.72 -18.54 5.79
CA LYS A 71 -2.18 -19.36 6.89
C LYS A 71 -3.20 -19.63 8.00
N ASN A 72 -4.30 -18.88 8.06
CA ASN A 72 -5.26 -18.96 9.15
C ASN A 72 -6.59 -19.60 8.70
N ARG A 73 -7.18 -20.46 9.55
CA ARG A 73 -8.46 -21.16 9.27
C ARG A 73 -9.60 -20.16 9.03
N LEU A 74 -9.59 -19.04 9.74
CA LEU A 74 -10.60 -17.98 9.66
C LEU A 74 -10.54 -17.18 8.36
N THR A 75 -9.36 -17.08 7.73
CA THR A 75 -9.17 -16.33 6.47
C THR A 75 -9.11 -17.23 5.24
N LYS A 76 -9.39 -18.53 5.40
CA LYS A 76 -9.27 -19.54 4.33
C LYS A 76 -10.16 -19.21 3.12
N ASN A 77 -11.32 -18.60 3.35
CA ASN A 77 -12.27 -18.22 2.30
C ASN A 77 -12.06 -16.81 1.75
N ALA A 78 -11.12 -16.02 2.30
CA ALA A 78 -10.87 -14.67 1.82
C ALA A 78 -10.21 -14.72 0.43
N THR A 79 -10.70 -13.91 -0.51
CA THR A 79 -10.10 -13.84 -1.85
C THR A 79 -8.70 -13.24 -1.81
N GLY A 80 -7.85 -13.54 -2.81
CA GLY A 80 -6.49 -12.97 -2.90
C GLY A 80 -6.50 -11.43 -2.91
N TYR A 81 -7.50 -10.83 -3.56
CA TYR A 81 -7.76 -9.39 -3.51
C TYR A 81 -7.97 -8.90 -2.07
N GLN A 82 -8.92 -9.49 -1.35
CA GLN A 82 -9.32 -9.04 -0.02
C GLN A 82 -8.17 -9.16 0.99
N ARG A 83 -7.36 -10.22 0.87
CA ARG A 83 -6.13 -10.38 1.65
C ARG A 83 -5.11 -9.28 1.34
N ASN A 84 -4.85 -8.99 0.07
CA ASN A 84 -3.92 -7.93 -0.31
C ASN A 84 -4.40 -6.55 0.08
N TYR A 85 -5.68 -6.26 -0.15
CA TYR A 85 -6.31 -4.99 0.22
C TYR A 85 -6.14 -4.73 1.71
N ASN A 86 -6.51 -5.67 2.58
CA ASN A 86 -6.35 -5.51 4.03
C ASN A 86 -4.89 -5.27 4.42
N ARG A 87 -3.94 -6.00 3.80
CA ARG A 87 -2.52 -5.85 4.14
C ARG A 87 -1.94 -4.50 3.68
N LEU A 88 -2.36 -4.01 2.51
CA LEU A 88 -1.94 -2.71 1.98
C LEU A 88 -2.60 -1.56 2.77
N ALA A 89 -3.90 -1.67 3.04
CA ALA A 89 -4.66 -0.66 3.80
C ALA A 89 -4.17 -0.53 5.25
N LEU A 90 -3.76 -1.64 5.88
CA LEU A 90 -3.19 -1.63 7.24
C LEU A 90 -1.72 -1.19 7.28
N GLY A 91 -1.09 -0.86 6.15
CA GLY A 91 0.31 -0.44 6.13
C GLY A 91 1.32 -1.58 6.37
N MET A 92 0.88 -2.84 6.45
CA MET A 92 1.78 -3.96 6.79
C MET A 92 2.87 -4.21 5.74
N GLU A 93 2.68 -3.71 4.51
CA GLU A 93 3.66 -3.82 3.44
C GLU A 93 4.60 -2.60 3.33
N LEU A 94 4.44 -1.56 4.17
CA LEU A 94 5.29 -0.36 4.17
C LEU A 94 6.79 -0.67 4.27
N PRO A 95 7.26 -1.52 5.21
CA PRO A 95 8.69 -1.81 5.33
C PRO A 95 9.23 -2.56 4.11
N GLY A 96 8.42 -3.46 3.52
CA GLY A 96 8.77 -4.22 2.33
C GLY A 96 8.89 -3.32 1.10
N ALA A 97 7.91 -2.45 0.89
CA ALA A 97 7.92 -1.48 -0.19
C ALA A 97 9.10 -0.51 -0.07
N TRP A 98 9.36 0.01 1.13
CA TRP A 98 10.50 0.89 1.40
C TRP A 98 11.85 0.25 1.08
N ARG A 99 12.07 -1.00 1.51
CA ARG A 99 13.31 -1.74 1.22
C ARG A 99 13.56 -1.91 -0.27
N ILE A 100 12.51 -2.11 -1.05
CA ILE A 100 12.61 -2.33 -2.50
C ILE A 100 12.86 -1.02 -3.23
N VAL A 101 12.18 0.05 -2.83
CA VAL A 101 12.38 1.40 -3.40
C VAL A 101 13.79 1.90 -3.12
N THR A 102 14.30 1.70 -1.90
CA THR A 102 15.65 2.10 -1.47
C THR A 102 16.76 1.14 -1.91
N GLY A 103 16.43 0.04 -2.61
CA GLY A 103 17.43 -0.92 -3.11
C GLY A 103 18.04 -1.85 -2.05
N ARG A 104 17.75 -1.66 -0.75
CA ARG A 104 18.21 -2.54 0.34
C ARG A 104 17.71 -3.99 0.25
N GLY A 105 16.66 -4.24 -0.53
CA GLY A 105 16.15 -5.60 -0.77
C GLY A 105 16.88 -6.39 -1.86
N ALA A 106 17.68 -5.75 -2.72
CA ALA A 106 18.30 -6.40 -3.87
C ALA A 106 19.72 -6.96 -3.60
N GLY A 107 20.40 -6.49 -2.54
CA GLY A 107 21.78 -6.89 -2.24
C GLY A 107 21.94 -8.27 -1.60
N ALA A 108 20.95 -8.77 -0.86
CA ALA A 108 21.08 -10.01 -0.08
C ALA A 108 21.02 -11.31 -0.91
N GLY A 109 20.68 -11.22 -2.21
CA GLY A 109 20.62 -12.37 -3.12
C GLY A 109 21.89 -12.54 -3.98
N ALA A 110 22.69 -11.49 -4.16
CA ALA A 110 23.86 -11.52 -5.03
C ALA A 110 25.09 -12.16 -4.38
N GLU A 111 25.20 -12.15 -3.04
CA GLU A 111 26.33 -12.76 -2.31
C GLU A 111 26.22 -14.28 -2.12
N ARG A 112 25.11 -14.93 -2.50
CA ARG A 112 24.97 -16.40 -2.41
C ARG A 112 25.21 -17.14 -3.72
N ALA A 113 25.68 -16.43 -4.75
CA ALA A 113 25.94 -16.98 -6.07
C ALA A 113 27.44 -17.02 -6.44
N ASN A 114 28.34 -16.88 -5.46
CA ASN A 114 29.79 -17.02 -5.64
C ASN A 114 30.35 -17.96 -4.57
#